data_AF-L7FGR9-F1
#
_entry.id   AF-L7FGR9-F1
#
_cell.length_a   1.000
_cell.length_b   1.000
_cell.length_c   1.000
_cell.angle_alpha   90.00
_cell.angle_beta   90.00
_cell.angle_gamma   90.00
#
_symmetry.space_group_name_H-M   'P 1'
#
loop_
_entity.id
_entity.type
_entity.pdbx_description
1 polymer ?
#
loop_
_entity_poly.entity_id
_entity_poly.type
_entity_poly.pdbx_seq_one_letter_code
_entity_poly.pdbx_strand_id
1 'polypeptide(L)'
;MRHLVQHGELFRLSGPLGEEPTALQYVGEDGAEALVLGFRYGPRHGLPRIPVRLRGLTPGARYRDARTGAVHHANVLGDYGLRLDLAPGDWSSTAVHLVRVEEA
;
A
#
# COMPACT_ATOMS: atom_id res chain seq x y z
N MET A 1 -4.40 -11.40 -7.72
CA MET A 1 -3.18 -10.80 -7.14
C MET A 1 -1.92 -11.69 -7.23
N ARG A 2 -1.99 -12.99 -7.55
CA ARG A 2 -0.79 -13.88 -7.68
C ARG A 2 0.26 -13.33 -8.67
N HIS A 3 -0.17 -12.83 -9.81
CA HIS A 3 0.73 -12.30 -10.84
C HIS A 3 1.57 -11.12 -10.30
N LEU A 4 0.98 -10.20 -9.52
CA LEU A 4 1.70 -9.11 -8.86
C LEU A 4 2.78 -9.63 -7.91
N VAL A 5 2.45 -10.62 -7.09
CA VAL A 5 3.40 -11.15 -6.09
C VAL A 5 4.56 -11.88 -6.76
N GLN A 6 4.31 -12.57 -7.88
CA GLN A 6 5.31 -13.41 -8.53
C GLN A 6 6.15 -12.68 -9.58
N HIS A 7 5.59 -11.66 -10.23
CA HIS A 7 6.20 -11.01 -11.39
C HIS A 7 6.30 -9.50 -11.24
N GLY A 8 5.62 -8.90 -10.25
CA GLY A 8 5.68 -7.48 -10.02
C GLY A 8 6.98 -7.02 -9.35
N GLU A 9 7.30 -5.75 -9.51
CA GLU A 9 8.44 -5.12 -8.85
C GLU A 9 8.14 -4.95 -7.35
N LEU A 10 9.03 -5.46 -6.49
CA LEU A 10 8.90 -5.40 -5.04
C LEU A 10 9.56 -4.14 -4.46
N PHE A 11 8.77 -3.34 -3.75
CA PHE A 11 9.23 -2.26 -2.89
C PHE A 11 9.03 -2.63 -1.41
N ARG A 12 10.11 -2.59 -0.63
CA ARG A 12 10.05 -2.70 0.84
C ARG A 12 9.90 -1.28 1.40
N LEU A 13 8.69 -0.95 1.86
CA LEU A 13 8.33 0.42 2.25
C LEU A 13 8.67 0.73 3.71
N SER A 14 8.57 -0.27 4.59
CA SER A 14 9.02 -0.20 5.98
C SER A 14 9.48 -1.58 6.46
N GLY A 15 10.41 -1.59 7.43
CA GLY A 15 11.01 -2.82 7.95
C GLY A 15 10.19 -3.50 9.05
N PRO A 16 10.56 -4.74 9.44
CA PRO A 16 9.94 -5.47 10.55
C PRO A 16 10.40 -5.01 11.94
N LEU A 17 11.48 -4.23 12.00
CA LEU A 17 12.05 -3.73 13.24
C LEU A 17 11.53 -2.29 13.45
N GLY A 18 10.50 -2.14 14.28
CA GLY A 18 9.92 -0.84 14.62
C GLY A 18 8.47 -0.92 15.10
N GLU A 19 7.91 0.20 15.54
CA GLU A 19 6.51 0.31 15.96
C GLU A 19 5.54 0.66 14.80
N GLU A 20 6.09 0.97 13.63
CA GLU A 20 5.32 1.09 12.40
C GLU A 20 4.97 -0.28 11.83
N PRO A 21 3.82 -0.43 11.17
CA PRO A 21 3.54 -1.66 10.42
C PRO A 21 4.62 -1.91 9.38
N THR A 22 5.03 -3.15 9.23
CA THR A 22 5.82 -3.60 8.07
C THR A 22 4.96 -3.49 6.83
N ALA A 23 5.47 -2.82 5.80
CA ALA A 23 4.75 -2.61 4.57
C ALA A 23 5.59 -3.02 3.36
N LEU A 24 4.98 -3.80 2.49
CA LEU A 24 5.52 -4.24 1.21
C LEU A 24 4.57 -3.78 0.11
N GLN A 25 5.13 -3.48 -1.05
CA GLN A 25 4.34 -3.16 -2.23
C GLN A 25 4.87 -3.95 -3.42
N TYR A 26 3.95 -4.49 -4.22
CA TYR A 26 4.21 -5.06 -5.54
C TYR A 26 3.55 -4.19 -6.59
N VAL A 27 4.25 -3.88 -7.67
CA VAL A 27 3.70 -3.12 -8.81
C VAL A 27 3.78 -3.95 -10.07
N GLY A 28 2.69 -4.02 -10.84
CA GLY A 28 2.66 -4.67 -12.14
C GLY A 28 3.60 -3.97 -13.14
N GLU A 29 4.09 -4.70 -14.13
CA GLU A 29 5.09 -4.22 -15.11
C GLU A 29 4.66 -2.94 -15.84
N ASP A 30 3.36 -2.79 -16.13
CA ASP A 30 2.77 -1.65 -16.82
C ASP A 30 2.28 -0.53 -15.86
N GLY A 31 2.49 -0.71 -14.56
CA GLY A 31 2.01 0.17 -13.51
C GLY A 31 0.47 0.24 -13.41
N ALA A 32 -0.28 -0.66 -14.07
CA ALA A 32 -1.74 -0.63 -14.04
C ALA A 32 -2.31 -1.14 -12.71
N GLU A 33 -1.57 -1.99 -12.00
CA GLU A 33 -2.00 -2.54 -10.72
C GLU A 33 -0.88 -2.47 -9.67
N ALA A 34 -1.25 -2.26 -8.40
CA ALA A 34 -0.34 -2.37 -7.27
C ALA A 34 -1.02 -3.09 -6.10
N LEU A 35 -0.25 -3.92 -5.39
CA LEU A 35 -0.67 -4.59 -4.16
C LEU A 35 0.19 -4.07 -3.01
N VAL A 36 -0.45 -3.51 -1.98
CA VAL A 36 0.22 -3.12 -0.73
C VAL A 36 -0.19 -4.10 0.36
N LEU A 37 0.81 -4.69 1.02
CA LEU A 37 0.63 -5.59 2.16
C LEU A 37 1.16 -4.92 3.42
N GLY A 38 0.33 -4.87 4.46
CA GLY A 38 0.67 -4.31 5.77
C GLY A 38 0.58 -5.36 6.86
N PHE A 39 1.55 -5.38 7.76
CA PHE A 39 1.62 -6.31 8.89
C PHE A 39 1.98 -5.57 10.17
N ARG A 40 1.26 -5.85 11.27
CA ARG A 40 1.62 -5.44 12.62
C ARG A 40 1.88 -6.67 13.46
N TYR A 41 3.09 -6.77 14.01
CA TYR A 41 3.50 -7.91 14.83
C TYR A 41 3.19 -7.72 16.33
N GLY A 42 3.27 -6.49 16.85
CA GLY A 42 3.14 -6.25 18.29
C GLY A 42 2.45 -4.94 18.64
N PRO A 43 2.38 -4.63 19.95
CA PRO A 43 1.63 -3.50 20.48
C PRO A 43 2.16 -2.17 19.97
N ARG A 44 1.23 -1.22 19.78
CA ARG A 44 1.56 0.18 19.51
C ARG A 44 1.48 0.97 20.81
N HIS A 45 2.57 1.61 21.22
CA HIS A 45 2.62 2.38 22.45
C HIS A 45 2.15 3.83 22.23
N GLY A 46 0.91 4.00 21.76
CA GLY A 46 0.31 5.32 21.57
C GLY A 46 0.88 6.16 20.40
N LEU A 47 1.73 5.57 19.55
CA LEU A 47 2.30 6.27 18.40
C LEU A 47 1.25 6.58 17.31
N PRO A 48 1.41 7.71 16.60
CA PRO A 48 0.53 8.09 15.49
C PRO A 48 0.53 7.03 14.37
N ARG A 49 -0.58 6.98 13.62
CA ARG A 49 -0.67 6.18 12.39
C ARG A 49 -0.02 6.96 11.25
N ILE A 50 1.26 6.70 11.02
CA ILE A 50 2.02 7.31 9.93
C ILE A 50 1.60 6.66 8.61
N PRO A 51 1.18 7.44 7.59
CA PRO A 51 0.87 6.90 6.27
C PRO A 51 2.10 6.28 5.60
N VAL A 52 1.90 5.18 4.88
CA VAL A 52 2.96 4.53 4.12
C VAL A 52 3.05 5.15 2.73
N ARG A 53 4.20 5.74 2.41
CA ARG A 53 4.47 6.31 1.08
C ARG A 53 4.70 5.20 0.05
N LEU A 54 3.87 5.19 -1.00
CA LEU A 54 3.94 4.19 -2.07
C LEU A 54 4.98 4.59 -3.13
N ARG A 55 5.50 3.61 -3.87
CA ARG A 55 6.55 3.81 -4.89
C ARG A 55 6.19 3.12 -6.20
N GLY A 56 6.83 3.51 -7.30
CA GLY A 56 6.65 2.84 -8.60
C GLY A 56 5.28 3.02 -9.26
N LEU A 57 4.39 3.85 -8.71
CA LEU A 57 3.11 4.16 -9.37
C LEU A 57 3.32 5.11 -10.56
N THR A 58 2.46 5.00 -11.57
CA THR A 58 2.51 5.88 -12.75
C THR A 58 2.25 7.34 -12.33
N PRO A 59 3.20 8.27 -12.52
CA PRO A 59 3.00 9.68 -12.15
C PRO A 59 1.79 10.29 -12.86
N GLY A 60 1.02 11.11 -12.14
CA GLY A 60 -0.20 11.73 -12.70
C GLY A 60 -1.41 10.80 -12.82
N ALA A 61 -1.24 9.49 -12.68
CA ALA A 61 -2.37 8.56 -12.74
C ALA A 61 -3.23 8.58 -11.48
N ARG A 62 -4.45 8.07 -11.59
CA ARG A 62 -5.34 7.80 -10.46
C ARG A 62 -5.51 6.29 -10.30
N TYR A 63 -5.61 5.86 -9.06
CA TYR A 63 -5.77 4.45 -8.69
C TYR A 63 -7.00 4.27 -7.81
N ARG A 64 -7.82 3.27 -8.14
CA ARG A 64 -8.96 2.84 -7.35
C ARG A 64 -8.54 1.70 -6.42
N ASP A 65 -8.84 1.82 -5.14
CA ASP A 65 -8.83 0.68 -4.23
C ASP A 65 -9.97 -0.28 -4.61
N ALA A 66 -9.63 -1.49 -5.03
CA ALA A 66 -10.58 -2.49 -5.50
C ALA A 66 -11.58 -2.95 -4.43
N ARG A 67 -11.21 -2.83 -3.14
CA ARG A 67 -12.08 -3.23 -2.02
C ARG A 67 -13.03 -2.11 -1.61
N THR A 68 -12.52 -0.87 -1.51
CA THR A 68 -13.31 0.26 -0.97
C THR A 68 -13.93 1.14 -2.05
N GLY A 69 -13.46 1.03 -3.29
CA GLY A 69 -13.85 1.88 -4.41
C GLY A 69 -13.24 3.29 -4.39
N ALA A 70 -12.51 3.65 -3.32
CA ALA A 70 -11.88 4.96 -3.17
C ALA A 70 -10.84 5.21 -4.27
N VAL A 71 -10.80 6.43 -4.80
CA VAL A 71 -9.85 6.82 -5.85
C VAL A 71 -8.81 7.76 -5.27
N HIS A 72 -7.55 7.46 -5.53
CA HIS A 72 -6.39 8.17 -5.02
C HIS A 72 -5.49 8.62 -6.17
N HIS A 73 -4.90 9.81 -6.05
CA HIS A 73 -3.91 10.28 -7.00
C HIS A 73 -2.54 9.65 -6.72
N ALA A 74 -1.81 9.22 -7.74
CA ALA A 74 -0.50 8.57 -7.59
C ALA A 74 0.48 9.45 -6.80
N ASN A 75 0.55 10.74 -7.14
CA ASN A 75 1.42 11.70 -6.44
C ASN A 75 1.06 11.84 -4.95
N VAL A 76 -0.23 11.78 -4.60
CA VAL A 76 -0.66 11.82 -3.19
C VAL A 76 -0.22 10.56 -2.46
N LEU A 77 -0.38 9.40 -3.09
CA LEU A 77 0.10 8.12 -2.53
C LEU A 77 1.62 8.08 -2.37
N GLY A 78 2.37 8.74 -3.26
CA GLY A 78 3.82 8.86 -3.17
C GLY A 78 4.30 9.84 -2.09
N ASP A 79 3.73 11.05 -2.07
CA ASP A 79 4.25 12.15 -1.25
C ASP A 79 3.66 12.16 0.17
N TYR A 80 2.36 11.89 0.28
CA TYR A 80 1.61 11.93 1.55
C TYR A 80 1.34 10.53 2.12
N GLY A 81 1.32 9.51 1.26
CA GLY A 81 1.16 8.12 1.66
C GLY A 81 -0.28 7.65 1.86
N LEU A 82 -0.40 6.33 2.03
CA LEU A 82 -1.64 5.62 2.28
C LEU A 82 -1.73 5.21 3.75
N ARG A 83 -2.86 5.50 4.39
CA ARG A 83 -3.13 4.98 5.74
C ARG A 83 -3.63 3.55 5.61
N LEU A 84 -2.87 2.61 6.15
CA LEU A 84 -3.25 1.20 6.17
C LEU A 84 -4.36 0.97 7.20
N ASP A 85 -5.47 0.41 6.73
CA ASP A 85 -6.59 -0.01 7.55
C ASP A 85 -6.28 -1.38 8.17
N LEU A 86 -5.49 -1.32 9.24
CA LEU A 86 -5.18 -2.47 10.09
C LEU A 86 -6.15 -2.48 11.26
N ALA A 87 -6.72 -3.67 11.50
CA ALA A 87 -7.56 -3.95 12.64
C ALA A 87 -6.90 -3.50 13.97
N PRO A 88 -7.69 -3.13 14.98
CA PRO A 88 -7.19 -2.92 16.33
C PRO A 88 -6.51 -4.19 16.87
N GLY A 89 -5.52 -4.01 17.75
CA GLY A 89 -4.77 -5.11 18.36
C GLY A 89 -3.48 -5.48 17.64
N ASP A 90 -2.89 -6.59 18.10
CA ASP A 90 -1.62 -7.15 17.65
C ASP A 90 -1.85 -8.22 16.57
N TRP A 91 -0.80 -8.61 15.86
CA TRP A 91 -0.84 -9.66 14.83
C TRP A 91 -1.88 -9.41 13.71
N SER A 92 -2.13 -8.14 13.40
CA SER A 92 -3.07 -7.74 12.34
C SER A 92 -2.39 -7.59 10.99
N SER A 93 -3.08 -7.92 9.91
CA SER A 93 -2.63 -7.67 8.54
C SER A 93 -3.72 -7.03 7.69
N THR A 94 -3.31 -6.41 6.58
CA THR A 94 -4.23 -5.85 5.59
C THR A 94 -3.61 -5.94 4.20
N ALA A 95 -4.47 -6.03 3.18
CA ALA A 95 -4.09 -6.01 1.77
C ALA A 95 -4.91 -4.93 1.05
N VAL A 96 -4.21 -4.04 0.34
CA VAL A 96 -4.83 -3.00 -0.49
C VAL A 96 -4.44 -3.26 -1.93
N HIS A 97 -5.44 -3.49 -2.78
CA HIS A 97 -5.24 -3.68 -4.21
C HIS A 97 -5.70 -2.42 -4.94
N LEU A 98 -4.74 -1.77 -5.60
CA LEU A 98 -4.93 -0.54 -6.33
C LEU A 98 -4.91 -0.85 -7.83
N VAL A 99 -5.94 -0.38 -8.54
CA VAL A 99 -6.08 -0.53 -9.99
C VAL A 99 -6.15 0.85 -10.63
N ARG A 100 -5.28 1.13 -11.60
CA ARG A 100 -5.27 2.39 -12.34
C ARG A 100 -6.62 2.59 -13.01
N VAL A 101 -7.20 3.78 -12.89
CA VAL A 101 -8.40 4.14 -13.63
C VAL A 101 -8.00 4.73 -14.98
N GLU A 102 -8.69 4.33 -16.04
CA GLU A 102 -8.56 4.97 -17.34
C GLU A 102 -9.34 6.30 -17.32
N GLU A 103 -8.73 7.38 -17.81
CA GLU A 103 -9.47 8.61 -18.10
C GLU A 103 -10.26 8.38 -19.39
N ALA A 104 -11.58 8.64 -19.32
CA ALA A 104 -12.51 8.55 -20.44
C ALA A 104 -12.38 9.76 -21.38
#